data_AF-A0A0P9FWQ3-F1
#
_entry.id   AF-A0A0P9FWQ3-F1
#
_cell.length_a   1.000
_cell.length_b   1.000
_cell.length_c   1.000
_cell.angle_alpha   90.00
_cell.angle_beta   90.00
_cell.angle_gamma   90.00
#
_symmetry.space_group_name_H-M   'P 1'
#
loop_
_entity.id
_entity.type
_entity.pdbx_description
1 polymer ?
#
loop_
_entity_poly.entity_id
_entity_poly.type
_entity_poly.pdbx_seq_one_letter_code
_entity_poly.pdbx_strand_id
1 'polypeptide(L)'
;MIVSVPNMSCFKFMFWQLLGKFKKLQLDPEHILWHSEETLRAIVERHGLKVKEIYYSYLTPRPQWKKVLASAASHFVSPKFIGTIIVAVLE
;
A
#
# COMPACT_ATOMS: atom_id res chain seq x y z
N MET A 1 11.14 15.44 -0.59
CA MET A 1 10.55 14.89 0.67
C MET A 1 10.02 13.48 0.38
N ILE A 2 9.96 12.57 1.37
CA ILE A 2 9.38 11.22 1.17
C ILE A 2 8.19 11.06 2.10
N VAL A 3 7.06 10.60 1.56
CA VAL A 3 5.85 10.28 2.34
C VAL A 3 5.50 8.82 2.09
N SER A 4 5.26 8.08 3.17
CA SER A 4 4.83 6.68 3.11
C SER A 4 3.52 6.47 3.87
N VAL A 5 2.62 5.71 3.27
CA VAL A 5 1.27 5.47 3.82
C VAL A 5 0.85 4.02 3.59
N PRO A 6 0.05 3.42 4.49
CA PRO A 6 -0.57 2.12 4.24
C PRO A 6 -1.38 2.12 2.93
N ASN A 7 -1.21 1.08 2.11
CA ASN A 7 -1.83 0.97 0.79
C ASN A 7 -3.24 0.35 0.87
N MET A 8 -4.27 1.16 0.63
CA MET A 8 -5.67 0.70 0.68
C MET A 8 -5.97 -0.42 -0.32
N SER A 9 -5.26 -0.48 -1.44
CA SER A 9 -5.48 -1.49 -2.47
C SER A 9 -4.74 -2.80 -2.20
N CYS A 10 -3.99 -2.92 -1.09
CA CYS A 10 -3.22 -4.13 -0.83
C CYS A 10 -4.15 -5.34 -0.56
N PHE A 11 -3.71 -6.53 -1.00
CA PHE A 11 -4.48 -7.77 -0.87
C PHE A 11 -4.92 -8.03 0.57
N LYS A 12 -4.04 -7.76 1.54
CA LYS A 12 -4.37 -7.93 2.96
C LYS A 12 -5.56 -7.06 3.35
N PHE A 13 -5.54 -5.77 3.01
CA PHE A 13 -6.63 -4.85 3.32
C PHE A 13 -7.92 -5.26 2.62
N MET A 14 -7.87 -5.49 1.31
CA MET A 14 -9.02 -5.92 0.49
C MET A 14 -9.64 -7.23 1.00
N PHE A 15 -8.81 -8.21 1.38
CA PHE A 15 -9.26 -9.48 1.92
C PHE A 15 -9.98 -9.31 3.26
N TRP A 16 -9.44 -8.51 4.19
CA TRP A 16 -10.10 -8.25 5.47
C TRP A 16 -11.36 -7.40 5.33
N GLN A 17 -11.37 -6.46 4.39
CA GLN A 17 -12.55 -5.67 4.01
C GLN A 17 -13.68 -6.58 3.49
N LEU A 18 -13.38 -7.48 2.55
CA LEU A 18 -14.34 -8.45 2.01
C LEU A 18 -14.95 -9.31 3.13
N LEU A 19 -14.13 -9.71 4.11
CA LEU A 19 -14.58 -10.51 5.25
C LEU A 19 -15.35 -9.71 6.31
N GLY A 20 -15.58 -8.40 6.12
CA GLY A 20 -16.21 -7.51 7.10
C GLY A 20 -15.42 -7.39 8.40
N LYS A 21 -14.14 -7.75 8.39
CA LYS A 21 -13.28 -7.91 9.59
C LYS A 21 -12.26 -6.77 9.70
N PHE A 22 -12.72 -5.53 9.52
CA PHE A 22 -11.87 -4.34 9.69
C PHE A 22 -11.23 -4.26 11.08
N LYS A 23 -11.94 -4.66 12.14
CA LYS A 23 -11.39 -4.71 13.51
C LYS A 23 -10.20 -5.66 13.68
N LYS A 24 -10.02 -6.64 12.76
CA LYS A 24 -8.86 -7.56 12.78
C LYS A 24 -7.63 -7.00 12.06
N LEU A 25 -7.78 -5.92 11.30
CA LEU A 25 -6.63 -5.08 10.99
C LEU A 25 -6.30 -4.39 12.32
N GLN A 26 -5.46 -5.02 13.14
CA GLN A 26 -4.86 -4.37 14.31
C GLN A 26 -4.08 -3.17 13.77
N LEU A 27 -4.71 -2.00 13.88
CA LEU A 27 -4.14 -0.72 13.52
C LEU A 27 -3.42 -0.23 14.76
N ASP A 28 -2.14 0.09 14.62
CA ASP A 28 -1.50 0.96 15.59
C ASP A 28 -2.37 2.22 15.72
N PRO A 29 -2.75 2.64 16.93
CA PRO A 29 -3.61 3.80 17.15
C PRO A 29 -3.05 5.11 16.55
N GLU A 30 -1.77 5.13 16.15
CA GLU A 30 -1.11 6.27 15.51
C GLU A 30 -1.17 6.26 13.97
N HIS A 31 -1.59 5.16 13.33
CA HIS A 31 -1.61 5.01 11.86
C HIS A 31 -3.01 4.69 11.33
N ILE A 32 -3.82 5.74 11.08
CA ILE A 32 -5.27 5.59 10.83
C ILE A 32 -5.70 5.81 9.37
N LEU A 33 -4.81 6.21 8.44
CA LEU A 33 -5.25 6.48 7.07
C LEU A 33 -4.55 5.61 6.03
N TRP A 34 -5.31 4.64 5.53
CA TRP A 34 -5.00 3.92 4.31
C TRP A 34 -5.37 4.82 3.13
N HIS A 35 -4.39 5.20 2.34
CA HIS A 35 -4.63 6.03 1.17
C HIS A 35 -4.53 5.19 -0.09
N SER A 36 -5.38 5.52 -1.06
CA SER A 36 -5.10 5.18 -2.45
C SER A 36 -4.00 6.11 -2.98
N GLU A 37 -3.37 5.71 -4.07
CA GLU A 37 -2.38 6.53 -4.77
C GLU A 37 -2.97 7.89 -5.17
N GLU A 38 -4.22 7.88 -5.64
CA GLU A 38 -4.95 9.07 -6.08
C GLU A 38 -5.23 10.00 -4.90
N THR A 39 -5.59 9.44 -3.74
CA THR A 39 -5.82 10.21 -2.51
C THR A 39 -4.52 10.84 -2.01
N LEU A 40 -3.42 10.09 -2.05
CA LEU A 40 -2.10 10.58 -1.64
C LEU A 40 -1.64 11.73 -2.55
N ARG A 41 -1.81 11.61 -3.88
CA ARG A 41 -1.53 12.70 -4.82
C ARG A 41 -2.35 13.95 -4.50
N ALA A 42 -3.66 13.81 -4.33
CA ALA A 42 -4.54 14.94 -4.06
C ALA A 42 -4.19 15.68 -2.76
N ILE A 43 -3.78 14.95 -1.71
CA ILE A 43 -3.33 15.56 -0.45
C ILE A 43 -2.03 16.32 -0.66
N VAL A 44 -1.05 15.70 -1.30
CA VAL A 44 0.26 16.29 -1.58
C VAL A 44 0.11 17.57 -2.42
N GLU A 45 -0.69 17.53 -3.47
CA GLU A 45 -0.97 18.68 -4.35
C GLU A 45 -1.66 19.82 -3.59
N ARG A 46 -2.59 19.52 -2.67
CA ARG A 46 -3.20 20.54 -1.79
C ARG A 46 -2.19 21.24 -0.90
N HIS A 47 -1.07 20.59 -0.57
CA HIS A 47 0.04 21.17 0.17
C HIS A 47 1.10 21.84 -0.72
N GLY A 48 0.84 22.01 -2.01
CA GLY A 48 1.74 22.70 -2.95
C GLY A 48 2.96 21.86 -3.38
N LEU A 49 2.94 20.56 -3.09
CA LEU A 49 4.03 19.63 -3.42
C LEU A 49 3.68 18.86 -4.70
N LYS A 50 4.69 18.39 -5.42
CA LYS A 50 4.49 17.54 -6.61
C LYS A 50 4.99 16.12 -6.35
N VAL A 51 4.20 15.14 -6.76
CA VAL A 51 4.64 13.74 -6.71
C VAL A 51 5.52 13.45 -7.93
N LYS A 52 6.80 13.17 -7.68
CA LYS A 52 7.77 12.75 -8.70
C LYS A 52 7.62 11.29 -9.06
N GLU A 53 7.53 10.45 -8.04
CA GLU A 53 7.53 9.00 -8.22
C GLU A 53 6.69 8.33 -7.13
N ILE A 54 6.05 7.23 -7.48
CA ILE A 54 5.31 6.38 -6.55
C ILE A 54 5.78 4.94 -6.73
N TYR A 55 6.13 4.31 -5.61
CA TYR A 55 6.46 2.89 -5.55
C TYR A 55 5.78 2.20 -4.37
N TYR A 56 5.78 0.86 -4.40
CA TYR A 56 5.08 0.05 -3.41
C TYR A 56 6.04 -0.86 -2.66
N SER A 57 5.93 -0.86 -1.32
CA SER A 57 6.81 -1.63 -0.43
C SER A 57 6.03 -2.67 0.40
N TYR A 58 6.75 -3.67 0.90
CA TYR A 58 6.22 -4.82 1.65
C TYR A 58 6.65 -4.75 3.13
N LEU A 59 5.70 -4.85 4.06
CA LEU A 59 5.94 -4.75 5.51
C LEU A 59 6.35 -6.07 6.21
N THR A 60 6.20 -7.22 5.56
CA THR A 60 6.53 -8.53 6.16
C THR A 60 7.69 -9.22 5.46
N PRO A 61 8.58 -9.93 6.19
CA PRO A 61 9.57 -10.80 5.56
C PRO A 61 8.84 -11.86 4.74
N ARG A 62 9.09 -11.88 3.43
CA ARG A 62 8.47 -12.82 2.50
C ARG A 62 8.72 -14.26 3.00
N PRO A 63 7.70 -15.07 3.27
CA PRO A 63 7.92 -16.51 3.39
C PRO A 63 8.54 -16.99 2.07
N GLN A 64 9.72 -17.62 2.12
CA GLN A 64 10.48 -17.96 0.91
C GLN A 64 9.67 -18.80 -0.09
N TRP A 65 8.75 -19.65 0.39
CA TRP A 65 7.85 -20.45 -0.43
C TRP A 65 6.82 -19.63 -1.24
N LYS A 66 6.44 -18.44 -0.75
CA LYS A 66 5.59 -17.52 -1.52
C LYS A 66 6.34 -16.80 -2.63
N LYS A 67 7.69 -16.81 -2.69
CA LYS A 67 8.43 -16.21 -3.81
C LYS A 67 8.13 -16.92 -5.14
N VAL A 68 7.93 -18.23 -5.12
CA VAL A 68 7.66 -19.02 -6.34
C VAL A 68 6.25 -18.75 -6.88
N LEU A 69 5.23 -18.83 -6.00
CA LEU A 69 3.84 -18.52 -6.38
C LEU A 69 3.61 -17.04 -6.66
N ALA A 70 4.25 -16.14 -5.88
CA ALA A 70 4.14 -14.71 -6.10
C ALA A 70 4.92 -14.25 -7.33
N SER A 71 6.00 -14.91 -7.77
CA SER A 71 6.71 -14.53 -9.00
C SER A 71 5.94 -14.91 -10.27
N ALA A 72 5.18 -16.01 -10.23
CA ALA A 72 4.28 -16.39 -11.31
C ALA A 72 3.02 -15.50 -11.32
N ALA A 73 2.44 -15.23 -10.15
CA ALA A 73 1.27 -14.36 -10.02
C ALA A 73 1.60 -12.86 -10.17
N SER A 74 2.83 -12.40 -9.85
CA SER A 74 3.21 -10.98 -9.92
C SER A 74 3.29 -10.44 -11.34
N HIS A 75 3.39 -11.32 -12.35
CA HIS A 75 3.27 -10.92 -13.75
C HIS A 75 1.80 -10.65 -14.13
N PHE A 76 0.83 -11.21 -13.41
CA PHE A 76 -0.61 -11.05 -13.67
C PHE A 76 -1.31 -10.12 -12.66
N VAL A 77 -0.69 -9.82 -11.52
CA VAL A 77 -1.27 -9.03 -10.44
C VAL A 77 -0.55 -7.69 -10.33
N SER A 78 -1.30 -6.59 -10.42
CA SER A 78 -0.74 -5.23 -10.37
C SER A 78 0.04 -4.95 -9.07
N PRO A 79 1.16 -4.21 -9.12
CA PRO A 79 1.94 -3.81 -7.94
C PRO A 79 1.10 -3.17 -6.83
N LYS A 80 0.01 -2.47 -7.21
CA LYS A 80 -0.99 -1.89 -6.30
C LYS A 80 -1.62 -2.91 -5.37
N PHE A 81 -1.80 -4.15 -5.81
CA PHE A 81 -2.43 -5.20 -5.01
C PHE A 81 -1.44 -5.93 -4.11
N ILE A 82 -0.18 -6.03 -4.52
CA ILE A 82 0.80 -6.84 -3.80
C ILE A 82 1.50 -6.02 -2.70
N GLY A 83 1.81 -4.74 -2.97
CA GLY A 83 2.49 -3.88 -2.01
C GLY A 83 1.59 -3.44 -0.85
N THR A 84 2.14 -3.37 0.36
CA THR A 84 1.44 -3.01 1.60
C THR A 84 1.57 -1.53 1.98
N ILE A 85 2.62 -0.86 1.49
CA ILE A 85 2.86 0.57 1.69
C ILE A 85 2.97 1.23 0.32
N ILE A 86 2.35 2.40 0.17
CA ILE A 86 2.61 3.32 -0.93
C ILE A 86 3.68 4.31 -0.45
N VAL A 87 4.72 4.50 -1.24
CA VAL A 87 5.74 5.51 -0.97
C VAL A 87 5.75 6.50 -2.12
N ALA A 88 5.60 7.78 -1.81
CA ALA A 88 5.66 8.88 -2.75
C ALA A 88 6.91 9.72 -2.50
N VAL A 89 7.68 9.96 -3.56
CA VAL A 89 8.80 10.91 -3.58
C VAL A 89 8.28 12.23 -4.09
N LEU A 90 8.50 13.29 -3.32
CA LEU A 90 7.97 14.62 -3.55
C LEU A 90 9.07 15.61 -3.91
N GLU A 91 8.77 16.49 -4.87
CA GLU A 91 9.54 17.69 -5.24
C GLU A 91 9.01 18.93 -4.54
#